data_AF-A0AAV4W2K2-F1
#
_entry.id   AF-A0AAV4W2K2-F1
#
_cell.length_a   1.000
_cell.length_b   1.000
_cell.length_c   1.000
_cell.angle_alpha   90.00
_cell.angle_beta   90.00
_cell.angle_gamma   90.00
#
_symmetry.space_group_name_H-M   'P 1'
#
loop_
_entity.id
_entity.type
_entity.pdbx_description
1 polymer ?
#
loop_
_entity_poly.entity_id
_entity_poly.type
_entity_poly.pdbx_seq_one_letter_code
_entity_poly.pdbx_strand_id
1 'polypeptide(L)'
;MCGALWNRNCGLNAVPGMYEVYRDKAGFPVEEPDWVCVKNQTSTDVSQNVLSNIVPPGVDIQPYQDSFLPAMVAYDQALIGFGTIKESCLGAGRIGPLYADEPAIAEVILRRLLDSFPERKGFAMMTISNNMHSSSFLRKLGCPAKEECRRLYSSKRLMVDTSKIYAHFDINFSPF
;
A
#
# COMPACT_ATOMS: atom_id res chain seq x y z
N MET A 1 23.87 -12.77 -17.73
CA MET A 1 24.09 -12.61 -16.28
C MET A 1 22.97 -11.77 -15.70
N CYS A 2 22.03 -12.38 -14.96
CA CYS A 2 21.00 -11.70 -14.19
C CYS A 2 20.67 -12.61 -12.98
N GLY A 3 21.25 -12.30 -11.82
CA GLY A 3 21.45 -13.27 -10.74
C GLY A 3 20.90 -12.86 -9.37
N ALA A 4 19.80 -12.11 -9.28
CA ALA A 4 19.38 -11.51 -8.01
C ALA A 4 17.87 -11.61 -7.66
N LEU A 5 17.15 -12.64 -8.13
CA LEU A 5 15.72 -12.82 -7.78
C LEU A 5 15.37 -14.21 -7.21
N TRP A 6 16.32 -15.13 -7.06
CA TRP A 6 16.04 -16.57 -7.03
C TRP A 6 15.36 -17.14 -5.76
N ASN A 7 15.08 -16.35 -4.71
CA ASN A 7 14.56 -16.90 -3.44
C ASN A 7 13.36 -16.13 -2.83
N ARG A 8 12.65 -15.31 -3.61
CA ARG A 8 11.41 -14.66 -3.15
C ARG A 8 10.26 -15.03 -4.08
N ASN A 9 9.08 -15.31 -3.53
CA ASN A 9 7.87 -15.42 -4.34
C ASN A 9 7.60 -14.05 -4.98
N CYS A 10 7.88 -13.93 -6.27
CA CYS A 10 7.72 -12.71 -7.03
C CYS A 10 6.57 -12.91 -8.02
N GLY A 11 5.67 -11.92 -8.11
CA GLY A 11 4.62 -11.88 -9.12
C GLY A 11 4.89 -10.78 -10.14
N LEU A 12 4.46 -10.98 -11.38
CA LEU A 12 4.46 -9.96 -12.43
C LEU A 12 3.18 -10.06 -13.25
N ASN A 13 2.77 -8.95 -13.87
CA ASN A 13 1.72 -8.95 -14.88
C ASN A 13 2.40 -8.99 -16.25
N ALA A 14 2.33 -10.12 -16.93
CA ALA A 14 2.93 -10.27 -18.25
C ALA A 14 2.09 -9.58 -19.33
N VAL A 15 2.72 -8.79 -20.19
CA VAL A 15 2.10 -8.39 -21.46
C VAL A 15 2.03 -9.62 -22.39
N PRO A 16 1.04 -9.73 -23.28
CA PRO A 16 0.85 -10.94 -24.11
C PRO A 16 2.12 -11.39 -24.84
N GLY A 17 2.88 -10.45 -25.41
CA GLY A 17 4.12 -10.75 -26.15
C GLY A 17 5.30 -11.23 -25.30
N MET A 18 5.21 -11.16 -23.98
CA MET A 18 6.24 -11.65 -23.06
C MET A 18 5.71 -12.74 -22.12
N TYR A 19 4.45 -13.16 -22.27
CA TYR A 19 3.81 -14.13 -21.38
C TYR A 19 4.58 -15.46 -21.32
N GLU A 20 4.85 -16.08 -22.47
CA GLU A 20 5.63 -17.33 -22.54
C GLU A 20 7.07 -17.14 -22.06
N VAL A 21 7.67 -15.97 -22.34
CA VAL A 21 9.02 -15.67 -21.87
C VAL A 21 9.06 -15.62 -20.34
N TYR A 22 8.09 -14.96 -19.71
CA TYR A 22 8.05 -14.89 -18.26
C TYR A 22 7.68 -16.23 -17.62
N ARG A 23 6.69 -16.94 -18.17
CA ARG A 23 6.25 -18.27 -17.69
C ARG A 23 7.33 -19.33 -17.82
N ASP A 24 7.97 -19.42 -18.98
CA ASP A 24 8.83 -20.56 -19.35
C ASP A 24 10.32 -20.27 -19.20
N LYS A 25 10.75 -18.99 -19.26
CA LYS A 25 12.18 -18.61 -19.31
C LYS A 25 12.63 -17.70 -18.18
N ALA A 26 11.75 -16.89 -17.60
CA ALA A 26 12.12 -15.92 -16.57
C ALA A 26 11.75 -16.35 -15.13
N GLY A 27 11.18 -17.55 -14.96
CA GLY A 27 10.94 -18.13 -13.63
C GLY A 27 9.61 -17.76 -12.97
N PHE A 28 8.57 -17.44 -13.75
CA PHE A 28 7.21 -17.16 -13.24
C PHE A 28 6.18 -18.18 -13.75
N PRO A 29 6.31 -19.49 -13.45
CA PRO A 29 5.51 -20.53 -14.08
C PRO A 29 4.07 -20.66 -13.53
N VAL A 30 3.76 -19.98 -12.42
CA VAL A 30 2.46 -20.07 -11.76
C VAL A 30 1.57 -18.92 -12.23
N GLU A 31 0.44 -19.26 -12.85
CA GLU A 31 -0.57 -18.31 -13.32
C GLU A 31 -1.72 -18.16 -12.31
N GLU A 32 -2.19 -16.92 -12.10
CA GLU A 32 -3.38 -16.60 -11.31
C GLU A 32 -4.57 -16.40 -12.27
N PRO A 33 -5.51 -17.36 -12.37
CA PRO A 33 -6.55 -17.33 -13.40
C PRO A 33 -7.60 -16.24 -13.17
N ASP A 34 -7.80 -15.82 -11.91
CA ASP A 34 -8.85 -14.88 -11.52
C ASP A 34 -8.38 -13.41 -11.46
N TRP A 35 -7.07 -13.17 -11.65
CA TRP A 35 -6.49 -11.83 -11.62
C TRP A 35 -5.86 -11.47 -12.97
N VAL A 36 -6.62 -10.73 -13.78
CA VAL A 36 -6.15 -10.21 -15.06
C VAL A 36 -6.10 -8.70 -14.99
N CYS A 37 -4.90 -8.14 -15.12
CA CYS A 37 -4.74 -6.69 -15.25
C CYS A 37 -5.18 -6.26 -16.66
N VAL A 38 -6.38 -5.68 -16.76
CA VAL A 38 -6.91 -5.19 -18.02
C VAL A 38 -6.37 -3.79 -18.29
N LYS A 39 -5.50 -3.67 -19.30
CA LYS A 39 -5.08 -2.37 -19.82
C LYS A 39 -6.08 -1.89 -20.85
N ASN A 40 -6.91 -0.92 -20.48
CA ASN A 40 -7.81 -0.24 -21.41
C ASN A 40 -7.12 1.02 -21.95
N GLN A 41 -7.06 1.15 -23.26
CA GLN A 41 -6.51 2.33 -23.96
C GLN A 41 -7.35 2.56 -25.21
N THR A 42 -7.61 3.82 -25.54
CA THR A 42 -8.25 4.20 -26.80
C THR A 42 -7.41 5.24 -27.52
N SER A 43 -7.48 5.22 -28.86
CA SER A 43 -6.94 6.27 -29.73
C SER A 43 -8.05 7.09 -30.39
N THR A 44 -9.31 6.82 -30.06
CA THR A 44 -10.50 7.52 -30.56
C THR A 44 -11.19 8.27 -29.44
N ASP A 45 -12.12 9.14 -29.81
CA ASP A 45 -12.91 9.93 -28.88
C ASP A 45 -13.69 9.04 -27.89
N VAL A 46 -13.79 9.52 -26.64
CA VAL A 46 -14.52 8.88 -25.54
C VAL A 46 -15.76 9.70 -25.23
N SER A 47 -16.92 9.06 -25.14
CA SER A 47 -18.12 9.69 -24.62
C SER A 47 -18.21 9.52 -23.11
N GLN A 48 -18.07 10.61 -22.36
CA GLN A 48 -18.22 10.59 -20.89
C GLN A 48 -19.67 10.40 -20.43
N ASN A 49 -20.65 10.66 -21.31
CA ASN A 49 -22.08 10.64 -20.97
C ASN A 49 -22.63 9.23 -20.66
N VAL A 50 -21.87 8.18 -20.98
CA VAL A 50 -22.22 6.80 -20.61
C VAL A 50 -21.90 6.48 -19.15
N LEU A 51 -21.15 7.35 -18.47
CA LEU A 51 -20.86 7.25 -17.04
C LEU A 51 -21.97 7.91 -16.22
N SER A 52 -22.20 7.39 -15.02
CA SER A 52 -23.14 8.00 -14.07
C SER A 52 -22.64 9.40 -13.68
N ASN A 53 -23.53 10.39 -13.77
CA ASN A 53 -23.32 11.73 -13.22
C ASN A 53 -24.04 11.91 -11.86
N ILE A 54 -24.54 10.83 -11.26
CA ILE A 54 -25.24 10.88 -9.98
C ILE A 54 -24.23 11.14 -8.88
N VAL A 55 -24.31 12.33 -8.28
CA VAL A 55 -23.52 12.71 -7.11
C VAL A 55 -24.25 12.27 -5.84
N PRO A 56 -23.59 11.63 -4.86
CA PRO A 56 -24.22 11.24 -3.61
C PRO A 56 -24.86 12.43 -2.87
N PRO A 57 -25.95 12.24 -2.10
CA PRO A 57 -26.59 13.32 -1.36
C PRO A 57 -25.60 14.06 -0.44
N GLY A 58 -25.60 15.40 -0.51
CA GLY A 58 -24.73 16.26 0.30
C GLY A 58 -23.30 16.40 -0.23
N VAL A 59 -22.98 15.79 -1.38
CA VAL A 59 -21.71 16.01 -2.08
C VAL A 59 -21.94 17.03 -3.19
N ASP A 60 -21.08 18.04 -3.27
CA ASP A 60 -21.03 19.00 -4.36
C ASP A 60 -19.67 18.89 -5.06
N ILE A 61 -19.68 18.79 -6.39
CA ILE A 61 -18.46 18.68 -7.19
C ILE A 61 -18.28 19.99 -7.93
N GLN A 62 -17.27 20.75 -7.52
CA GLN A 62 -16.93 22.01 -8.15
C GLN A 62 -15.61 21.89 -8.92
N PRO A 63 -15.46 22.58 -10.08
CA PRO A 63 -14.16 22.72 -10.71
C PRO A 63 -13.14 23.29 -9.71
N TYR A 64 -11.89 22.86 -9.83
CA TYR A 64 -10.81 23.42 -9.03
C TYR A 64 -10.73 24.95 -9.24
N GLN A 65 -10.53 25.66 -8.12
CA GLN A 65 -10.28 27.10 -8.09
C GLN A 65 -9.11 27.35 -7.13
N ASP A 66 -8.23 28.29 -7.46
CA ASP A 66 -7.09 28.65 -6.59
C ASP A 66 -7.55 29.13 -5.20
N SER A 67 -8.77 29.65 -5.09
CA SER A 67 -9.41 30.00 -3.81
C SER A 67 -9.59 28.82 -2.86
N PHE A 68 -9.56 27.57 -3.36
CA PHE A 68 -9.62 26.36 -2.54
C PHE A 68 -8.25 25.94 -2.02
N LEU A 69 -7.14 26.41 -2.59
CA LEU A 69 -5.80 26.02 -2.13
C LEU A 69 -5.61 26.26 -0.63
N PRO A 70 -5.99 27.41 -0.03
CA PRO A 70 -5.87 27.58 1.41
C PRO A 70 -6.65 26.55 2.22
N ALA A 71 -7.84 26.17 1.76
CA ALA A 71 -8.68 25.18 2.44
C ALA A 71 -8.14 23.75 2.27
N MET A 72 -7.64 23.40 1.08
CA MET A 72 -6.98 22.11 0.83
C MET A 72 -5.69 21.99 1.65
N VAL A 73 -4.88 23.04 1.68
CA VAL A 73 -3.67 23.10 2.50
C VAL A 73 -4.04 23.02 3.98
N ALA A 74 -5.06 23.74 4.44
CA ALA A 74 -5.52 23.68 5.83
C ALA A 74 -6.05 22.27 6.19
N TYR A 75 -6.78 21.63 5.28
CA TYR A 75 -7.25 20.26 5.45
C TYR A 75 -6.07 19.29 5.54
N ASP A 76 -5.15 19.32 4.58
CA ASP A 76 -3.96 18.46 4.56
C ASP A 76 -3.07 18.70 5.79
N GLN A 77 -2.92 19.95 6.24
CA GLN A 77 -2.18 20.29 7.46
C GLN A 77 -2.91 19.87 8.74
N ALA A 78 -4.24 19.76 8.70
CA ALA A 78 -5.03 19.26 9.83
C ALA A 78 -5.05 17.72 9.90
N LEU A 79 -4.62 17.02 8.85
CA LEU A 79 -4.50 15.57 8.85
C LEU A 79 -3.30 15.13 9.71
N ILE A 80 -3.62 14.68 10.92
CA ILE A 80 -2.63 14.20 11.90
C ILE A 80 -2.34 12.69 11.79
N GLY A 81 -3.00 11.98 10.86
CA GLY A 81 -2.74 10.57 10.59
C GLY A 81 -3.63 9.94 9.53
N PHE A 82 -3.13 8.85 8.93
CA PHE A 82 -3.77 8.09 7.87
C PHE A 82 -3.37 6.62 7.97
N GLY A 83 -4.29 5.70 7.70
CA GLY A 83 -3.94 4.29 7.60
C GLY A 83 -4.94 3.50 6.78
N THR A 84 -4.49 2.39 6.21
CA THR A 84 -5.34 1.48 5.44
C THR A 84 -5.16 0.03 5.88
N ILE A 85 -6.24 -0.74 5.76
CA ILE A 85 -6.23 -2.20 5.80
C ILE A 85 -6.84 -2.72 4.50
N LYS A 86 -6.21 -3.71 3.87
CA LYS A 86 -6.71 -4.36 2.66
C LYS A 86 -6.61 -5.87 2.83
N GLU A 87 -7.57 -6.60 2.28
CA GLU A 87 -7.46 -8.07 2.25
C GLU A 87 -6.30 -8.48 1.33
N SER A 88 -5.49 -9.44 1.80
CA SER A 88 -4.45 -10.09 0.99
C SER A 88 -4.99 -11.35 0.32
N CYS A 89 -4.28 -11.87 -0.69
CA CYS A 89 -4.62 -13.15 -1.33
C CYS A 89 -4.63 -14.37 -0.38
N LEU A 90 -4.14 -14.22 0.86
CA LEU A 90 -4.21 -15.24 1.91
C LEU A 90 -5.45 -15.11 2.81
N GLY A 91 -6.34 -14.15 2.56
CA GLY A 91 -7.51 -13.84 3.40
C GLY A 91 -7.15 -13.20 4.75
N ALA A 92 -5.95 -12.61 4.86
CA ALA A 92 -5.50 -11.87 6.03
C ALA A 92 -5.46 -10.37 5.73
N GLY A 93 -5.72 -9.52 6.74
CA GLY A 93 -5.66 -8.07 6.59
C GLY A 93 -4.22 -7.58 6.50
N ARG A 94 -3.87 -6.85 5.44
CA ARG A 94 -2.58 -6.15 5.30
C ARG A 94 -2.76 -4.71 5.74
N ILE A 95 -2.08 -4.35 6.83
CA ILE A 95 -2.08 -2.99 7.40
C ILE A 95 -0.87 -2.25 6.82
N GLY A 96 -1.14 -1.16 6.09
CA GLY A 96 -0.10 -0.39 5.42
C GLY A 96 -0.63 0.39 4.21
N PRO A 97 -0.25 1.67 4.05
CA PRO A 97 0.57 2.43 4.99
C PRO A 97 -0.18 2.74 6.29
N LEU A 98 0.57 3.06 7.35
CA LEU A 98 0.06 3.70 8.56
C LEU A 98 1.02 4.83 8.93
N TYR A 99 0.54 6.07 8.84
CA TYR A 99 1.27 7.30 9.13
C TYR A 99 0.52 8.08 10.19
N ALA A 100 1.25 8.71 11.11
CA ALA A 100 0.67 9.64 12.07
C ALA A 100 1.72 10.58 12.64
N ASP A 101 1.29 11.74 13.11
CA ASP A 101 2.16 12.69 13.81
C ASP A 101 2.57 12.17 15.19
N GLU A 102 1.67 11.49 15.89
CA GLU A 102 1.88 11.00 17.25
C GLU A 102 1.57 9.49 17.39
N PRO A 103 2.27 8.77 18.28
CA PRO A 103 2.02 7.34 18.52
C PRO A 103 0.58 7.04 18.94
N ALA A 104 -0.01 7.89 19.79
CA ALA A 104 -1.38 7.69 20.26
C ALA A 104 -2.40 7.72 19.10
N ILE A 105 -2.18 8.56 18.09
CA ILE A 105 -3.03 8.65 16.90
C ILE A 105 -2.88 7.38 16.06
N ALA A 106 -1.64 6.94 15.81
CA ALA A 106 -1.38 5.70 15.08
C ALA A 106 -2.03 4.49 15.76
N GLU A 107 -2.01 4.41 17.09
CA GLU A 107 -2.64 3.34 17.86
C GLU A 107 -4.17 3.34 17.72
N VAL A 108 -4.80 4.52 17.76
CA VAL A 108 -6.25 4.65 17.52
C VAL A 108 -6.63 4.24 16.10
N ILE A 109 -5.87 4.69 15.09
CA ILE A 109 -6.10 4.30 13.70
C ILE A 109 -5.93 2.79 13.54
N LEU A 110 -4.86 2.20 14.08
CA LEU A 110 -4.61 0.76 14.05
C LEU A 110 -5.78 -0.03 14.64
N ARG A 111 -6.29 0.38 15.81
CA ARG A 111 -7.46 -0.24 16.42
C ARG A 111 -8.68 -0.18 15.49
N ARG A 112 -9.00 0.99 14.92
CA ARG A 112 -10.15 1.14 14.03
C ARG A 112 -10.03 0.33 12.75
N LEU A 113 -8.83 0.28 12.16
CA LEU A 113 -8.55 -0.55 10.99
C LEU A 113 -8.78 -2.02 11.32
N LEU A 114 -8.29 -2.47 12.48
CA LEU A 114 -8.60 -3.80 12.95
C LEU A 114 -10.11 -3.97 13.07
N ASP A 115 -10.84 -3.12 13.81
CA ASP A 115 -12.28 -3.25 14.00
C ASP A 115 -13.09 -3.32 12.68
N SER A 116 -12.65 -2.62 11.63
CA SER A 116 -13.30 -2.61 10.31
C SER A 116 -13.19 -3.90 9.49
N PHE A 117 -12.38 -4.87 9.93
CA PHE A 117 -12.12 -6.12 9.20
C PHE A 117 -12.41 -7.33 10.11
N PRO A 118 -13.68 -7.69 10.37
CA PRO A 118 -14.05 -8.62 11.45
C PRO A 118 -13.81 -10.11 11.14
N GLU A 119 -13.93 -10.56 9.89
CA GLU A 119 -13.70 -11.96 9.50
C GLU A 119 -12.22 -12.18 9.17
N ARG A 120 -11.45 -12.81 10.06
CA ARG A 120 -9.97 -12.83 9.92
C ARG A 120 -9.35 -14.21 10.09
N LYS A 121 -8.44 -14.53 9.18
CA LYS A 121 -7.35 -15.50 9.44
C LYS A 121 -6.16 -14.86 10.18
N GLY A 122 -6.11 -13.54 10.28
CA GLY A 122 -5.05 -12.77 10.94
C GLY A 122 -4.79 -11.42 10.25
N PHE A 123 -3.65 -10.79 10.57
CA PHE A 123 -3.17 -9.60 9.88
C PHE A 123 -1.65 -9.63 9.68
N ALA A 124 -1.16 -8.83 8.74
CA ALA A 124 0.25 -8.56 8.52
C ALA A 124 0.49 -7.05 8.51
N MET A 125 1.55 -6.61 9.19
CA MET A 125 1.92 -5.21 9.31
C MET A 125 3.45 -5.10 9.26
N MET A 126 3.99 -4.34 8.31
CA MET A 126 5.43 -4.17 8.15
C MET A 126 5.88 -2.92 8.88
N THR A 127 6.66 -3.08 9.96
CA THR A 127 7.14 -1.96 10.78
C THR A 127 8.62 -1.71 10.52
N ILE A 128 9.10 -0.49 10.78
CA ILE A 128 10.52 -0.16 10.70
C ILE A 128 11.12 -0.33 12.10
N SER A 129 12.21 -1.08 12.22
CA SER A 129 12.76 -1.51 13.52
C SER A 129 13.21 -0.36 14.43
N ASN A 130 13.51 0.82 13.87
CA ASN A 130 13.85 2.01 14.65
C ASN A 130 12.60 2.76 15.19
N ASN A 131 11.39 2.41 14.75
CA ASN A 131 10.15 2.93 15.32
C ASN A 131 9.68 2.04 16.49
N MET A 132 10.16 2.38 17.69
CA MET A 132 9.87 1.62 18.93
C MET A 132 8.37 1.57 19.27
N HIS A 133 7.60 2.58 18.86
CA HIS A 133 6.17 2.64 19.11
C HIS A 133 5.41 1.61 18.28
N SER A 134 5.75 1.45 16.99
CA SER A 134 5.20 0.38 16.16
C SER A 134 5.47 -1.01 16.74
N SER A 135 6.70 -1.25 17.20
CA SER A 135 7.05 -2.51 17.85
C SER A 135 6.29 -2.70 19.16
N SER A 136 6.02 -1.62 19.90
CA SER A 136 5.19 -1.67 21.11
C SER A 136 3.75 -2.09 20.78
N PHE A 137 3.14 -1.55 19.72
CA PHE A 137 1.79 -1.92 19.31
C PHE A 137 1.67 -3.41 18.98
N LEU A 138 2.62 -3.95 18.20
CA LEU A 138 2.61 -5.39 17.88
C LEU A 138 2.80 -6.26 19.13
N ARG A 139 3.65 -5.85 20.08
CA ARG A 139 3.77 -6.53 21.38
C ARG A 139 2.47 -6.51 22.17
N LYS A 140 1.77 -5.36 22.26
CA LYS A 140 0.47 -5.25 22.93
C LYS A 140 -0.58 -6.16 22.29
N LEU A 141 -0.54 -6.32 20.97
CA LEU A 141 -1.43 -7.22 20.21
C LEU A 141 -1.03 -8.69 20.31
N GLY A 142 0.05 -9.04 21.02
CA GLY A 142 0.56 -10.40 21.08
C GLY A 142 1.07 -10.94 19.74
N CYS A 143 1.46 -10.04 18.81
CA CYS A 143 1.93 -10.39 17.48
C CYS A 143 3.48 -10.38 17.46
N PRO A 144 4.16 -11.55 17.53
CA PRO A 144 5.60 -11.59 17.49
C PRO A 144 6.12 -11.21 16.09
N ALA A 145 7.31 -10.61 16.03
CA ALA A 145 7.99 -10.39 14.76
C ALA A 145 8.29 -11.75 14.11
N LYS A 146 7.76 -11.96 12.90
CA LYS A 146 7.91 -13.23 12.19
C LYS A 146 9.21 -13.29 11.36
N GLU A 147 9.67 -12.15 10.85
CA GLU A 147 10.83 -12.05 9.98
C GLU A 147 11.45 -10.65 10.05
N GLU A 148 12.78 -10.56 9.97
CA GLU A 148 13.51 -9.29 9.87
C GLU A 148 14.01 -9.06 8.45
N CYS A 149 13.40 -8.09 7.77
CA CYS A 149 13.77 -7.77 6.39
C CYS A 149 14.81 -6.64 6.36
N ARG A 150 16.08 -7.01 6.15
CA ARG A 150 17.18 -6.03 6.10
C ARG A 150 17.18 -5.24 4.80
N ARG A 151 17.19 -3.91 4.90
CA ARG A 151 17.34 -3.00 3.76
C ARG A 151 18.82 -2.90 3.36
N LEU A 152 19.12 -3.15 2.09
CA LEU A 152 20.46 -3.08 1.51
C LEU A 152 20.57 -1.85 0.60
N TYR A 153 21.75 -1.26 0.51
CA TYR A 153 22.06 -0.14 -0.37
C TYR A 153 23.26 -0.51 -1.23
N SER A 154 23.23 -0.21 -2.54
CA SER A 154 24.35 -0.50 -3.45
C SER A 154 25.55 0.42 -3.24
N SER A 155 25.30 1.68 -2.83
CA SER A 155 26.35 2.72 -2.72
C SER A 155 26.38 3.39 -1.35
N LYS A 156 25.32 4.12 -0.98
CA LYS A 156 25.26 4.88 0.29
C LYS A 156 23.92 4.66 0.98
N ARG A 157 23.96 4.61 2.30
CA ARG A 157 22.76 4.56 3.14
C ARG A 157 21.98 5.86 3.01
N LEU A 158 20.67 5.74 2.79
CA LEU A 158 19.75 6.87 2.89
C LEU A 158 19.34 7.08 4.35
N MET A 159 19.50 8.31 4.84
CA MET A 159 19.03 8.73 6.16
C MET A 159 17.68 9.43 5.98
N VAL A 160 16.60 8.76 6.37
CA VAL A 160 15.23 9.30 6.33
C VAL A 160 14.67 9.29 7.74
N ASP A 161 13.96 10.34 8.11
CA ASP A 161 13.16 10.33 9.32
C ASP A 161 11.95 9.41 9.14
N THR A 162 11.90 8.36 9.95
CA THR A 162 10.85 7.33 9.94
C THR A 162 9.97 7.39 11.18
N SER A 163 10.10 8.42 12.01
CA SER A 163 9.37 8.58 13.27
C SER A 163 7.85 8.56 13.10
N LYS A 164 7.35 9.09 11.98
CA LYS A 164 5.92 9.14 11.62
C LYS A 164 5.42 7.93 10.84
N ILE A 165 6.30 6.98 10.52
CA ILE A 165 5.96 5.79 9.72
C ILE A 165 5.76 4.60 10.66
N TYR A 166 4.49 4.23 10.87
CA TYR A 166 4.13 3.15 11.78
C TYR A 166 3.97 1.81 11.05
N ALA A 167 3.46 1.81 9.82
CA ALA A 167 3.47 0.66 8.92
C ALA A 167 3.80 1.07 7.48
N HIS A 168 4.61 0.26 6.80
CA HIS A 168 4.96 0.45 5.39
C HIS A 168 3.84 -0.05 4.47
N PHE A 169 3.60 0.66 3.36
CA PHE A 169 2.71 0.19 2.30
C PHE A 169 3.29 -1.07 1.62
N ASP A 170 4.56 -0.99 1.22
CA ASP A 170 5.26 -2.09 0.55
C ASP A 170 6.72 -2.25 1.03
N ILE A 171 7.14 -3.50 1.21
CA ILE A 171 8.51 -3.86 1.60
C ILE A 171 9.55 -3.53 0.53
N ASN A 172 9.13 -3.51 -0.75
CA ASN A 172 9.95 -3.16 -1.90
C ASN A 172 9.85 -1.68 -2.25
N PHE A 173 9.29 -0.85 -1.37
CA PHE A 173 9.30 0.60 -1.58
C PHE A 173 10.75 1.10 -1.54
N SER A 174 11.31 1.21 -2.74
CA SER A 174 12.46 2.03 -3.05
C SER A 174 11.93 3.46 -3.19
N PRO A 175 12.25 4.40 -2.28
CA PRO A 175 12.43 5.75 -2.81
C PRO A 175 13.52 5.58 -3.87
N PHE A 176 13.31 6.07 -5.09
CA PHE A 176 14.10 5.86 -6.31
C PHE A 176 13.69 4.61 -7.10
#